data_AF-A0A1I6KP76-F1
#
_entry.id   AF-A0A1I6KP76-F1
#
_cell.length_a   1.000
_cell.length_b   1.000
_cell.length_c   1.000
_cell.angle_alpha   90.00
_cell.angle_beta   90.00
_cell.angle_gamma   90.00
#
_symmetry.space_group_name_H-M   'P 1'
#
loop_
_entity.id
_entity.type
_entity.pdbx_description
1 polymer ?
#
loop_
_entity_poly.entity_id
_entity_poly.type
_entity_poly.pdbx_seq_one_letter_code
_entity_poly.pdbx_strand_id
1 'polypeptide(L)'
;MSSNIASGYTPEQDDVLKTLGLAVVAGQGVERLMSTCLTFVLRDEPLVSPEQLDGILRRHSKATLGQLLRILRERVDLHPTFDERFERFLESRNIIAHRLFDVPGGLDLHTDAGRQNLKMFLLRFMDDGQTLSMIFLGLIRIWSQQVGIDLPSVDDHATQAMLDHVDENVIPNLSILLKEKMPSAGND
;
A
#
# COMPACT_ATOMS: atom_id res chain seq x y z
N MET A 1 -39.38 -13.65 10.47
CA MET A 1 -38.35 -14.71 10.41
C MET A 1 -37.51 -14.47 9.17
N SER A 2 -36.43 -13.73 9.33
CA SER A 2 -35.52 -13.42 8.21
C SER A 2 -34.58 -14.60 8.05
N SER A 3 -34.65 -15.21 6.87
CA SER A 3 -33.76 -16.26 6.39
C SER A 3 -32.30 -15.88 6.62
N ASN A 4 -31.65 -16.58 7.55
CA ASN A 4 -30.20 -16.56 7.75
C ASN A 4 -29.58 -17.16 6.48
N ILE A 5 -29.13 -16.32 5.55
CA ILE A 5 -28.42 -16.78 4.36
C ILE A 5 -27.05 -17.26 4.85
N ALA A 6 -26.99 -18.53 5.26
CA ALA A 6 -25.72 -19.20 5.52
C ALA A 6 -24.92 -19.16 4.22
N SER A 7 -23.70 -18.63 4.26
CA SER A 7 -22.80 -18.38 3.13
C SER A 7 -22.43 -19.64 2.32
N GLY A 8 -22.90 -20.82 2.73
CA GLY A 8 -22.46 -22.12 2.23
C GLY A 8 -21.12 -22.57 2.80
N TYR A 9 -20.45 -21.74 3.60
CA TYR A 9 -19.16 -22.03 4.22
C TYR A 9 -19.29 -22.33 5.72
N THR A 10 -18.32 -23.09 6.24
CA THR A 10 -18.16 -23.26 7.69
C THR A 10 -17.73 -21.95 8.35
N PRO A 11 -18.02 -21.73 9.65
CA PRO A 11 -17.57 -20.53 10.37
C PRO A 11 -16.08 -20.23 10.22
N GLU A 12 -15.24 -21.27 10.19
CA GLU A 12 -13.79 -21.17 10.03
C GLU A 12 -13.40 -20.70 8.62
N GLN A 13 -14.12 -21.14 7.60
CA GLN A 13 -13.92 -20.68 6.22
C GLN A 13 -14.38 -19.23 6.05
N ASP A 14 -15.52 -18.89 6.64
CA ASP A 14 -16.06 -17.53 6.66
C ASP A 14 -15.08 -16.53 7.29
N ASP A 15 -14.43 -16.91 8.39
CA ASP A 15 -13.40 -16.09 9.05
C ASP A 15 -12.17 -15.84 8.15
N VAL A 16 -11.69 -16.86 7.45
CA VAL A 16 -10.58 -16.73 6.50
C VAL A 16 -10.98 -15.85 5.30
N LEU A 17 -12.19 -16.00 4.77
CA LEU A 17 -12.69 -15.18 3.67
C LEU A 17 -12.89 -13.71 4.07
N LYS A 18 -13.36 -13.45 5.30
CA LYS A 18 -13.41 -12.08 5.85
C LYS A 18 -12.01 -11.48 5.97
N THR A 19 -11.04 -12.27 6.44
CA THR A 19 -9.63 -11.86 6.51
C THR A 19 -9.08 -11.55 5.13
N LEU A 20 -9.43 -12.34 4.11
CA LEU A 20 -9.06 -12.08 2.71
C LEU A 20 -9.66 -10.77 2.21
N GLY A 21 -10.94 -10.51 2.48
CA GLY A 21 -11.59 -9.26 2.13
C GLY A 21 -10.90 -8.04 2.75
N LEU A 22 -10.58 -8.11 4.05
CA LEU A 22 -9.82 -7.06 4.75
C LEU A 22 -8.43 -6.85 4.15
N ALA A 23 -7.72 -7.94 3.85
CA ALA A 23 -6.41 -7.89 3.20
C ALA A 23 -6.48 -7.18 1.85
N VAL A 24 -7.46 -7.51 1.00
CA VAL A 24 -7.65 -6.87 -0.31
C VAL A 24 -7.87 -5.36 -0.15
N VAL A 25 -8.75 -4.94 0.78
CA VAL A 25 -9.01 -3.52 1.05
C VAL A 25 -7.75 -2.81 1.56
N ALA A 26 -7.02 -3.42 2.49
CA ALA A 26 -5.76 -2.87 2.98
C ALA A 26 -4.74 -2.71 1.85
N GLY A 27 -4.62 -3.70 0.96
CA GLY A 27 -3.75 -3.65 -0.20
C GLY A 27 -4.08 -2.52 -1.18
N GLN A 28 -5.38 -2.32 -1.45
CA GLN A 28 -5.86 -1.18 -2.26
C GLN A 28 -5.56 0.17 -1.61
N GLY A 29 -5.59 0.24 -0.27
CA GLY A 29 -5.17 1.43 0.49
C GLY A 29 -3.71 1.81 0.22
N VAL A 30 -2.80 0.82 0.24
CA VAL A 30 -1.38 1.01 -0.08
C VAL A 30 -1.21 1.52 -1.52
N GLU A 31 -1.87 0.89 -2.49
CA GLU A 31 -1.82 1.31 -3.91
C GLU A 31 -2.26 2.76 -4.09
N ARG A 32 -3.34 3.16 -3.39
CA ARG A 32 -3.84 4.55 -3.43
C ARG A 32 -2.88 5.53 -2.79
N LEU A 33 -2.30 5.21 -1.63
CA LEU A 33 -1.29 6.05 -0.98
C LEU A 33 -0.06 6.23 -1.86
N MET A 34 0.42 5.14 -2.47
CA MET A 34 1.58 5.19 -3.36
C MET A 34 1.30 6.02 -4.61
N SER A 35 0.12 5.86 -5.21
CA SER A 35 -0.34 6.68 -6.34
C SER A 35 -0.39 8.17 -5.97
N THR A 36 -0.91 8.51 -4.79
CA THR A 36 -0.91 9.88 -4.26
C THR A 36 0.51 10.42 -4.12
N CYS A 37 1.42 9.66 -3.49
CA CYS A 37 2.82 10.07 -3.34
C CYS A 37 3.49 10.33 -4.69
N LEU A 38 3.30 9.45 -5.68
CA LEU A 38 3.87 9.63 -7.01
C LEU A 38 3.24 10.77 -7.82
N THR A 39 2.01 11.16 -7.48
CA THR A 39 1.31 12.25 -8.17
C THR A 39 1.72 13.62 -7.62
N PHE A 40 1.83 13.73 -6.30
CA PHE A 40 1.96 15.03 -5.64
C PHE A 40 3.30 15.24 -4.93
N VAL A 41 3.81 14.21 -4.26
CA VAL A 41 4.98 14.31 -3.37
C VAL A 41 6.27 14.10 -4.14
N LEU A 42 6.43 12.93 -4.74
CA LEU A 42 7.64 12.47 -5.43
C LEU A 42 7.48 12.70 -6.92
N ARG A 43 7.34 13.94 -7.37
CA ARG A 43 7.05 14.29 -8.76
C ARG A 43 8.32 14.69 -9.52
N ASP A 44 8.39 14.35 -10.81
CA ASP A 44 9.55 14.70 -11.66
C ASP A 44 9.41 16.11 -12.29
N GLU A 45 8.18 16.55 -12.56
CA GLU A 45 7.86 17.81 -13.25
C GLU A 45 6.85 18.61 -12.43
N PRO A 46 6.87 19.96 -12.42
CA PRO A 46 5.89 20.81 -11.72
C PRO A 46 4.47 20.76 -12.34
N LEU A 47 3.42 20.98 -11.53
CA LEU A 47 2.01 20.93 -11.97
C LEU A 47 1.71 22.34 -12.46
N VAL A 48 1.64 22.54 -13.78
CA VAL A 48 1.38 23.86 -14.35
C VAL A 48 -0.05 24.02 -14.85
N SER A 49 -0.81 22.94 -15.01
CA SER A 49 -2.25 23.02 -15.35
C SER A 49 -3.11 21.89 -14.76
N PRO A 50 -4.44 22.12 -14.63
CA PRO A 50 -5.40 21.08 -14.24
C PRO A 50 -5.45 19.89 -15.21
N GLU A 51 -5.29 20.10 -16.51
CA GLU A 51 -5.32 19.03 -17.52
C GLU A 51 -4.12 18.08 -17.36
N GLN A 52 -2.96 18.61 -16.98
CA GLN A 52 -1.79 17.78 -16.66
C GLN A 52 -2.04 16.92 -15.42
N LEU A 53 -2.68 17.50 -14.39
CA LEU A 53 -3.07 16.77 -13.19
C LEU A 53 -4.04 15.63 -13.53
N ASP A 54 -5.08 15.90 -14.32
CA ASP A 54 -6.03 14.89 -14.79
C ASP A 54 -5.33 13.77 -15.57
N GLY A 55 -4.35 14.11 -16.41
CA GLY A 55 -3.52 13.15 -17.13
C GLY A 55 -2.71 12.24 -16.20
N ILE A 56 -2.12 12.78 -15.14
CA ILE A 56 -1.37 12.01 -14.13
C ILE A 56 -2.33 11.11 -13.33
N LEU A 57 -3.44 11.67 -12.84
CA LEU A 57 -4.46 10.93 -12.07
C LEU A 57 -5.02 9.75 -12.88
N ARG A 58 -5.30 9.94 -14.17
CA ARG A 58 -5.75 8.86 -15.06
C ARG A 58 -4.69 7.79 -15.30
N ARG A 59 -3.41 8.17 -15.40
CA ARG A 59 -2.31 7.21 -15.55
C ARG A 59 -2.14 6.36 -14.29
N HIS A 60 -2.06 6.99 -13.12
CA HIS A 60 -1.80 6.27 -11.88
C HIS A 60 -3.03 5.50 -11.36
N SER A 61 -4.26 5.95 -11.66
CA SER A 61 -5.48 5.20 -11.27
C SER A 61 -5.63 3.84 -11.97
N LYS A 62 -4.96 3.63 -13.11
CA LYS A 62 -4.93 2.34 -13.82
C LYS A 62 -3.62 1.57 -13.63
N ALA A 63 -2.65 2.16 -12.94
CA ALA A 63 -1.36 1.54 -12.77
C ALA A 63 -1.46 0.39 -11.77
N THR A 64 -0.86 -0.73 -12.12
CA THR A 64 -0.68 -1.85 -11.19
C THR A 64 0.32 -1.47 -10.10
N LEU A 65 0.25 -2.13 -8.94
CA LEU A 65 1.23 -1.95 -7.86
C LEU A 65 2.68 -2.08 -8.35
N GLY A 66 2.97 -3.06 -9.22
CA GLY A 66 4.30 -3.24 -9.80
C GLY A 66 4.74 -2.08 -10.69
N GLN A 67 3.83 -1.49 -11.47
CA GLN A 67 4.13 -0.29 -12.26
C GLN A 67 4.39 0.93 -11.39
N LEU A 68 3.57 1.13 -10.36
CA LEU A 68 3.78 2.21 -9.39
C LEU A 68 5.14 2.02 -8.67
N LEU A 69 5.50 0.79 -8.28
CA LEU A 69 6.75 0.51 -7.57
C LEU A 69 7.98 0.77 -8.47
N ARG A 70 7.89 0.42 -9.75
CA ARG A 70 8.91 0.78 -10.73
C ARG A 70 9.11 2.30 -10.80
N ILE A 71 8.02 3.07 -10.89
CA ILE A 71 8.09 4.54 -10.92
C ILE A 71 8.69 5.07 -9.61
N LEU A 72 8.31 4.50 -8.45
CA LEU A 72 8.90 4.87 -7.16
C LEU A 72 10.43 4.70 -7.20
N ARG A 73 10.90 3.52 -7.61
CA ARG A 73 12.35 3.21 -7.71
C ARG A 73 13.09 4.06 -8.73
N GLU A 74 12.41 4.63 -9.71
CA GLU A 74 13.02 5.60 -10.64
C GLU A 74 13.33 6.93 -9.94
N ARG A 75 12.57 7.28 -8.90
CA ARG A 75 12.63 8.58 -8.22
C ARG A 75 13.41 8.58 -6.92
N VAL A 76 13.44 7.45 -6.23
CA VAL A 76 14.07 7.32 -4.92
C VAL A 76 14.98 6.10 -4.85
N ASP A 77 16.06 6.23 -4.08
CA ASP A 77 16.83 5.11 -3.56
C ASP A 77 16.12 4.58 -2.31
N LEU A 78 15.71 3.31 -2.37
CA LEU A 78 15.06 2.62 -1.26
C LEU A 78 16.12 1.95 -0.39
N HIS A 79 16.00 2.09 0.93
CA HIS A 79 16.81 1.29 1.84
C HIS A 79 16.56 -0.21 1.60
N PRO A 80 17.59 -1.08 1.60
CA PRO A 80 17.43 -2.50 1.24
C PRO A 80 16.33 -3.24 2.01
N THR A 81 16.25 -3.03 3.32
CA THR A 81 15.22 -3.68 4.16
C THR A 81 13.79 -3.21 3.83
N PHE A 82 13.67 -1.98 3.32
CA PHE A 82 12.40 -1.42 2.89
C PHE A 82 12.02 -1.93 1.50
N ASP A 83 13.00 -2.02 0.60
CA ASP A 83 12.82 -2.57 -0.74
C ASP A 83 12.42 -4.06 -0.71
N GLU A 84 13.07 -4.86 0.15
CA GLU A 84 12.68 -6.25 0.41
C GLU A 84 11.24 -6.39 0.90
N ARG A 85 10.77 -5.42 1.70
CA ARG A 85 9.39 -5.40 2.19
C ARG A 85 8.40 -5.11 1.06
N PHE A 86 8.72 -4.19 0.16
CA PHE A 86 7.92 -3.96 -1.06
C PHE A 86 7.84 -5.20 -1.93
N GLU A 87 8.95 -5.91 -2.13
CA GLU A 87 8.97 -7.13 -2.94
C GLU A 87 8.06 -8.20 -2.35
N ARG A 88 8.16 -8.46 -1.04
CA ARG A 88 7.25 -9.42 -0.37
C ARG A 88 5.79 -9.00 -0.47
N PHE A 89 5.49 -7.72 -0.32
CA PHE A 89 4.14 -7.18 -0.42
C PHE A 89 3.59 -7.34 -1.85
N LEU A 90 4.39 -7.02 -2.88
CA LEU A 90 4.04 -7.18 -4.29
C LEU A 90 3.80 -8.66 -4.65
N GLU A 91 4.68 -9.55 -4.21
CA GLU A 91 4.54 -10.99 -4.42
C GLU A 91 3.24 -11.51 -3.79
N SER A 92 2.98 -11.14 -2.53
CA SER A 92 1.76 -11.51 -1.81
C SER A 92 0.50 -10.97 -2.50
N ARG A 93 0.52 -9.72 -2.98
CA ARG A 93 -0.58 -9.12 -3.75
C ARG A 93 -0.82 -9.88 -5.06
N ASN A 94 0.23 -10.27 -5.77
CA ASN A 94 0.11 -11.05 -7.00
C ASN A 94 -0.46 -12.45 -6.75
N ILE A 95 -0.09 -13.08 -5.62
CA ILE A 95 -0.70 -14.33 -5.17
C ILE A 95 -2.19 -14.14 -4.93
N ILE A 96 -2.58 -13.12 -4.15
CA ILE A 96 -3.99 -12.82 -3.84
C ILE A 96 -4.80 -12.56 -5.11
N ALA A 97 -4.27 -11.77 -6.04
CA ALA A 97 -5.00 -11.33 -7.23
C ALA A 97 -5.15 -12.42 -8.29
N HIS A 98 -4.17 -13.33 -8.42
CA HIS A 98 -4.07 -14.18 -9.60
C HIS A 98 -3.82 -15.65 -9.31
N ARG A 99 -3.35 -16.02 -8.12
CA ARG A 99 -2.80 -17.36 -7.86
C ARG A 99 -3.27 -17.97 -6.56
N LEU A 100 -4.29 -17.42 -5.91
CA LEU A 100 -4.68 -17.82 -4.55
C LEU A 100 -4.95 -19.33 -4.45
N PHE A 101 -5.48 -19.93 -5.52
CA PHE A 101 -5.77 -21.37 -5.61
C PHE A 101 -4.64 -22.20 -6.25
N ASP A 102 -3.64 -21.54 -6.84
CA ASP A 102 -2.58 -22.14 -7.65
C ASP A 102 -1.21 -22.14 -6.94
N VAL A 103 -1.13 -21.67 -5.68
CA VAL A 103 0.11 -21.72 -4.90
C VAL A 103 0.34 -23.15 -4.41
N PRO A 104 1.40 -23.85 -4.87
CA PRO A 104 1.75 -25.15 -4.35
C PRO A 104 2.20 -25.00 -2.89
N GLY A 105 1.56 -25.69 -1.95
CA GLY A 105 2.00 -25.68 -0.53
C GLY A 105 0.96 -25.31 0.53
N GLY A 106 -0.33 -25.25 0.20
CA GLY A 106 -1.38 -25.33 1.23
C GLY A 106 -1.94 -24.00 1.70
N LEU A 107 -2.49 -23.20 0.78
CA LEU A 107 -3.45 -22.13 1.09
C LEU A 107 -4.90 -22.60 0.84
N ASP A 108 -5.16 -23.88 1.08
CA ASP A 108 -6.43 -24.53 0.78
C ASP A 108 -7.50 -24.20 1.83
N LEU A 109 -8.59 -23.59 1.39
CA LEU A 109 -9.72 -23.23 2.25
C LEU A 109 -10.47 -24.45 2.81
N HIS A 110 -10.30 -25.63 2.22
CA HIS A 110 -11.03 -26.85 2.60
C HIS A 110 -10.30 -27.72 3.63
N THR A 111 -9.05 -27.41 3.97
CA THR A 111 -8.29 -28.12 5.00
C THR A 111 -7.94 -27.21 6.18
N ASP A 112 -7.87 -27.77 7.38
CA ASP A 112 -7.56 -26.97 8.60
C ASP A 112 -6.17 -26.32 8.51
N ALA A 113 -5.18 -27.10 8.06
CA ALA A 113 -3.82 -26.60 7.84
C ALA A 113 -3.79 -25.52 6.75
N GLY A 114 -4.55 -25.71 5.66
CA GLY A 114 -4.63 -24.73 4.58
C GLY A 114 -5.26 -23.40 5.01
N ARG A 115 -6.33 -23.45 5.82
CA ARG A 115 -6.95 -22.27 6.42
C ARG A 115 -6.00 -21.51 7.33
N GLN A 116 -5.26 -22.21 8.18
CA GLN A 116 -4.29 -21.58 9.09
C GLN A 116 -3.16 -20.89 8.31
N ASN A 117 -2.60 -21.58 7.31
CA ASN A 117 -1.56 -21.03 6.45
C ASN A 117 -2.05 -19.81 5.66
N LEU A 118 -3.26 -19.88 5.09
CA LEU A 118 -3.88 -18.77 4.38
C LEU A 118 -4.09 -17.57 5.31
N LYS A 119 -4.60 -17.79 6.52
CA LYS A 119 -4.76 -16.71 7.50
C LYS A 119 -3.43 -16.06 7.87
N MET A 120 -2.39 -16.85 8.15
CA MET A 120 -1.05 -16.34 8.46
C MET A 120 -0.44 -15.56 7.29
N PHE A 121 -0.62 -16.05 6.06
CA PHE A 121 -0.21 -15.37 4.85
C PHE A 121 -0.90 -13.99 4.71
N LEU A 122 -2.21 -13.94 4.89
CA LEU A 122 -2.99 -12.69 4.79
C LEU A 122 -2.62 -11.69 5.90
N LEU A 123 -2.40 -12.16 7.13
CA LEU A 123 -1.96 -11.31 8.24
C LEU A 123 -0.59 -10.70 7.96
N ARG A 124 0.36 -11.49 7.44
CA ARG A 124 1.68 -10.99 7.04
C ARG A 124 1.60 -9.96 5.91
N PHE A 125 0.74 -10.21 4.92
CA PHE A 125 0.49 -9.25 3.85
C PHE A 125 -0.05 -7.91 4.37
N MET A 126 -0.99 -7.96 5.32
CA MET A 126 -1.53 -6.75 5.97
C MET A 126 -0.48 -6.03 6.83
N ASP A 127 0.39 -6.75 7.55
CA ASP A 127 1.48 -6.16 8.33
C ASP A 127 2.50 -5.42 7.44
N ASP A 128 2.92 -6.07 6.34
CA ASP A 128 3.77 -5.43 5.34
C ASP A 128 3.05 -4.20 4.75
N GLY A 129 1.78 -4.32 4.38
CA GLY A 129 0.98 -3.21 3.86
C GLY A 129 0.77 -2.05 4.84
N GLN A 130 0.61 -2.33 6.13
CA GLN A 130 0.51 -1.31 7.18
C GLN A 130 1.82 -0.52 7.28
N THR A 131 2.96 -1.21 7.30
CA THR A 131 4.28 -0.58 7.34
C THR A 131 4.48 0.34 6.14
N LEU A 132 4.16 -0.13 4.92
CA LEU A 132 4.24 0.68 3.71
C LEU A 132 3.31 1.90 3.78
N SER A 133 2.07 1.70 4.26
CA SER A 133 1.08 2.77 4.40
C SER A 133 1.56 3.87 5.34
N MET A 134 2.15 3.52 6.48
CA MET A 134 2.69 4.48 7.44
C MET A 134 3.77 5.37 6.81
N ILE A 135 4.66 4.77 6.01
CA ILE A 135 5.73 5.49 5.33
C ILE A 135 5.18 6.45 4.27
N PHE A 136 4.24 6.00 3.44
CA PHE A 136 3.60 6.89 2.46
C PHE A 136 2.78 8.01 3.12
N LEU A 137 2.11 7.72 4.22
CA LEU A 137 1.40 8.74 4.99
C LEU A 137 2.37 9.78 5.56
N GLY A 138 3.53 9.34 6.08
CA GLY A 138 4.59 10.25 6.52
C GLY A 138 5.11 11.16 5.41
N LEU A 139 5.31 10.63 4.20
CA LEU A 139 5.69 11.43 3.03
C LEU A 139 4.63 12.49 2.69
N ILE A 140 3.35 12.11 2.67
CA ILE A 140 2.24 13.03 2.38
C ILE A 140 2.16 14.14 3.45
N ARG A 141 2.37 13.81 4.73
CA ARG A 141 2.35 14.79 5.83
C ARG A 141 3.48 15.80 5.73
N ILE A 142 4.72 15.35 5.49
CA ILE A 142 5.85 16.27 5.31
C ILE A 142 5.59 17.20 4.14
N TRP A 143 5.16 16.64 3.01
CA TRP A 143 4.86 17.42 1.82
C TRP A 143 3.75 18.44 2.08
N SER A 144 2.64 18.05 2.70
CA SER A 144 1.51 18.95 2.95
C SER A 144 1.92 20.14 3.83
N GLN A 145 2.74 19.90 4.85
CA GLN A 145 3.30 20.95 5.70
C GLN A 145 4.20 21.91 4.91
N GLN A 146 5.06 21.39 4.02
CA GLN A 146 5.95 22.21 3.19
C GLN A 146 5.19 23.13 2.24
N VAL A 147 4.07 22.67 1.69
CA VAL A 147 3.24 23.45 0.75
C VAL A 147 2.14 24.26 1.44
N GLY A 148 2.07 24.22 2.78
CA GLY A 148 1.06 24.95 3.55
C GLY A 148 -0.36 24.41 3.40
N ILE A 149 -0.53 23.14 3.03
CA ILE A 149 -1.81 22.46 2.98
C ILE A 149 -2.09 21.85 4.35
N ASP A 150 -3.13 22.34 5.00
CA ASP A 150 -3.71 21.66 6.16
C ASP A 150 -4.52 20.46 5.67
N LEU A 151 -4.03 19.25 5.96
CA LEU A 151 -4.78 18.04 5.63
C LEU A 151 -5.98 18.00 6.57
N PRO A 152 -7.23 17.84 6.06
CA PRO A 152 -8.41 17.84 6.91
C PRO A 152 -8.21 16.83 8.04
N SER A 153 -8.39 17.31 9.27
CA SER A 153 -8.30 16.47 10.47
C SER A 153 -9.29 15.33 10.34
N VAL A 154 -8.77 14.11 10.40
CA VAL A 154 -9.42 12.84 10.77
C VAL A 154 -10.93 12.92 10.87
N ASP A 155 -11.61 12.86 9.74
CA ASP A 155 -12.95 12.30 9.68
C ASP A 155 -12.90 11.18 8.64
N ASP A 156 -12.93 9.95 9.17
CA ASP A 156 -13.19 8.65 8.52
C ASP A 156 -12.05 7.65 8.23
N HIS A 157 -10.74 8.00 8.18
CA HIS A 157 -9.73 7.01 7.70
C HIS A 157 -8.40 6.82 8.46
N ALA A 158 -7.90 7.77 9.24
CA ALA A 158 -6.64 7.60 10.01
C ALA A 158 -6.83 8.07 11.45
N THR A 159 -6.63 7.20 12.45
CA THR A 159 -6.85 7.59 13.85
C THR A 159 -5.77 8.56 14.34
N GLN A 160 -6.07 9.38 15.34
CA GLN A 160 -5.08 10.27 15.95
C GLN A 160 -3.83 9.48 16.41
N ALA A 161 -4.02 8.30 16.99
CA ALA A 161 -2.93 7.41 17.40
C ALA A 161 -2.04 6.97 16.22
N MET A 162 -2.60 6.77 15.02
CA MET A 162 -1.81 6.49 13.82
C MET A 162 -0.98 7.71 13.41
N LEU A 163 -1.54 8.92 13.51
CA LEU A 163 -0.82 10.15 13.19
C LEU A 163 0.32 10.40 14.17
N ASP A 164 0.07 10.25 15.47
CA ASP A 164 1.08 10.37 16.52
C ASP A 164 2.20 9.36 16.28
N HIS A 165 1.86 8.11 15.95
CA HIS A 165 2.86 7.10 15.60
C HIS A 165 3.71 7.49 14.39
N VAL A 166 3.09 8.02 13.32
CA VAL A 166 3.82 8.49 12.13
C VAL A 166 4.78 9.62 12.47
N ASP A 167 4.30 10.62 13.23
CA ASP A 167 5.08 11.79 13.60
C ASP A 167 6.26 11.42 14.52
N GLU A 168 6.06 10.48 15.46
CA GLU A 168 7.08 10.09 16.43
C GLU A 168 8.07 9.03 15.91
N ASN A 169 7.63 8.10 15.06
CA ASN A 169 8.41 6.90 14.74
C ASN A 169 8.79 6.78 13.26
N VAL A 170 7.99 7.34 12.36
CA VAL A 170 8.17 7.17 10.91
C VAL A 170 8.92 8.35 10.33
N ILE A 171 8.39 9.57 10.51
CA ILE A 171 8.94 10.80 9.97
C ILE A 171 10.44 10.99 10.28
N PRO A 172 10.91 10.76 11.52
CA PRO A 172 12.33 10.90 11.85
C PRO A 172 13.27 10.00 11.05
N ASN A 173 12.76 8.89 10.52
CA ASN A 173 13.52 7.86 9.81
C ASN A 173 13.32 7.89 8.29
N LEU A 174 12.44 8.75 7.77
CA LEU A 174 12.07 8.75 6.34
C LEU A 174 13.26 8.97 5.42
N SER A 175 14.17 9.89 5.75
CA SER A 175 15.36 10.19 4.93
C SER A 175 16.36 9.02 4.86
N ILE A 176 16.30 8.10 5.81
CA ILE A 176 17.10 6.86 5.81
C ILE A 176 16.43 5.80 4.93
N LEU A 177 15.09 5.72 4.98
CA LEU A 177 14.29 4.73 4.25
C LEU A 177 14.16 5.05 2.76
N LEU A 178 14.06 6.34 2.44
CA LEU A 178 13.78 6.89 1.12
C LEU A 178 14.67 8.12 0.89
N LYS A 179 15.58 8.00 -0.06
CA LYS A 179 16.42 9.12 -0.48
C LYS A 179 16.07 9.50 -1.91
N GLU A 180 15.67 10.75 -2.15
CA GLU A 180 15.44 11.22 -3.53
C GLU A 180 16.73 11.08 -4.34
N LYS A 181 16.59 10.53 -5.54
CA LYS A 181 17.68 10.49 -6.51
C LYS A 181 17.91 11.92 -6.98
N MET A 182 19.16 12.39 -6.92
CA MET A 182 19.48 13.66 -7.56
C MET A 182 19.15 13.54 -9.05
N PRO A 183 18.52 14.55 -9.67
CA PRO A 183 18.35 14.55 -11.11
C PRO A 183 19.74 14.37 -11.72
N SER A 184 19.90 13.35 -12.57
CA SER A 184 21.12 13.19 -13.36
C SER A 184 21.34 14.52 -14.06
N ALA A 185 22.44 15.20 -13.75
CA ALA A 185 22.87 16.35 -14.53
C ALA A 185 22.86 15.91 -15.99
N GLY A 186 21.90 16.41 -16.76
CA GLY A 186 21.85 16.16 -18.19
C GLY A 186 23.18 16.64 -18.75
N ASN A 187 23.88 15.76 -19.45
CA ASN A 187 25.00 16.19 -20.27
C ASN A 187 24.44 17.22 -21.27
N ASP A 188 24.98 18.44 -21.18
CA ASP A 188 24.92 19.46 -22.22
C ASP A 188 25.38 18.92 -23.59
#